data_AF-A0A1Y4TTE0-F1
#
_entry.id   AF-A0A1Y4TTE0-F1
#
_cell.length_a   1.000
_cell.length_b   1.000
_cell.length_c   1.000
_cell.angle_alpha   90.00
_cell.angle_beta   90.00
_cell.angle_gamma   90.00
#
_symmetry.space_group_name_H-M   'P 1'
#
loop_
_entity.id
_entity.type
_entity.pdbx_description
1 polymer ?
#
loop_
_entity_poly.entity_id
_entity_poly.type
_entity_poly.pdbx_seq_one_letter_code
_entity_poly.pdbx_strand_id
1 'polypeptide(L)'
;MKADNKKIWIRGQFVEVTDEVYAAYMKGDRKIRYFENDLKTGRTVKDKDGNIKQTLPSREDSLDRLMEDNAQQFLDSHESVEDIVIQKISAEKTERVYAEQIGVSPSTVHRRREKIIKKLKNYLK
;
A
#
# COMPACT_ATOMS: atom_id res chain seq x y z
N MET A 1 -14.81 37.91 41.45
CA MET A 1 -15.65 36.84 40.87
C MET A 1 -14.72 35.69 40.53
N LYS A 2 -14.90 34.50 41.12
CA LYS A 2 -14.03 33.35 40.79
C LYS A 2 -14.26 33.02 39.32
N ALA A 3 -13.22 33.08 38.50
CA ALA A 3 -13.30 32.66 37.10
C ALA A 3 -13.77 31.20 37.07
N ASP A 4 -14.72 30.89 36.18
CA ASP A 4 -15.18 29.51 36.00
C ASP A 4 -13.98 28.60 35.76
N ASN A 5 -13.79 27.62 36.64
CA ASN A 5 -12.65 26.70 36.57
C ASN A 5 -12.70 25.95 35.24
N LYS A 6 -11.64 26.07 34.43
CA LYS A 6 -11.54 25.37 33.14
C LYS A 6 -11.39 23.87 33.37
N LYS A 7 -12.06 23.06 32.55
CA LYS A 7 -12.07 21.60 32.66
C LYS A 7 -11.65 20.96 31.35
N ILE A 8 -10.95 19.84 31.42
CA ILE A 8 -10.59 19.01 30.28
C ILE A 8 -11.08 17.58 30.48
N TRP A 9 -11.40 16.89 29.38
CA TRP A 9 -11.88 15.51 29.40
C TRP A 9 -10.70 14.53 29.25
N ILE A 10 -10.45 13.73 30.28
CA ILE A 10 -9.40 12.72 30.28
C ILE A 10 -9.99 11.41 30.82
N ARG A 11 -9.83 10.31 30.08
CA ARG A 11 -10.22 8.95 30.50
C ARG A 11 -11.67 8.83 31.01
N GLY A 12 -12.61 9.55 30.41
CA GLY A 12 -14.02 9.47 30.79
C GLY A 12 -14.44 10.42 31.91
N GLN A 13 -13.57 11.33 32.34
CA GLN A 13 -13.86 12.26 33.43
C GLN A 13 -13.42 13.69 33.10
N PHE A 14 -14.16 14.67 33.62
CA PHE A 14 -13.76 16.07 33.61
C PHE A 14 -12.81 16.37 34.78
N VAL A 15 -11.62 16.86 34.45
CA VAL A 15 -10.58 17.27 35.41
C VAL A 15 -10.45 18.79 35.33
N GLU A 16 -10.54 19.47 36.48
CA GLU A 16 -10.29 20.91 36.56
C GLU A 16 -8.80 21.20 36.41
N VAL A 17 -8.46 22.21 35.62
CA VAL A 17 -7.08 22.52 35.27
C VAL A 17 -6.84 24.03 35.28
N THR A 18 -5.56 24.39 35.37
CA THR A 18 -5.12 25.77 35.22
C THR A 18 -5.27 26.24 33.77
N ASP A 19 -5.27 27.56 33.59
CA ASP A 19 -5.39 28.18 32.26
C ASP A 19 -4.26 27.75 31.31
N GLU A 20 -3.04 27.60 31.83
CA GLU A 20 -1.87 27.16 31.05
C GLU A 20 -2.05 25.73 30.53
N VAL A 21 -2.48 24.81 31.39
CA VAL A 21 -2.74 23.41 31.02
C VAL A 21 -3.89 23.33 30.02
N TYR A 22 -4.96 24.09 30.23
CA TYR A 22 -6.07 24.15 29.29
C TYR A 22 -5.62 24.65 27.90
N ALA A 23 -4.84 25.73 27.85
CA ALA A 23 -4.33 26.28 26.59
C ALA A 23 -3.44 25.29 25.84
N ALA A 24 -2.54 24.59 26.56
CA ALA A 24 -1.69 23.55 25.98
C ALA A 24 -2.51 22.38 25.44
N TYR A 25 -3.50 21.91 26.21
CA TYR A 25 -4.41 20.83 25.80
C TYR A 25 -5.17 21.19 24.52
N MET A 26 -5.79 22.37 24.46
CA MET A 26 -6.56 22.83 23.30
C MET A 26 -5.68 23.00 22.05
N LYS A 27 -4.44 23.46 22.22
CA LYS A 27 -3.46 23.56 21.12
C LYS A 27 -3.09 22.17 20.59
N GLY A 28 -2.90 21.21 21.48
CA GLY A 28 -2.64 19.80 21.14
C GLY A 28 -3.81 19.18 20.39
N ASP A 29 -5.03 19.31 20.92
CA ASP A 29 -6.26 18.79 20.32
C ASP A 29 -6.48 19.33 18.89
N ARG A 30 -6.29 20.64 18.70
CA ARG A 30 -6.38 21.24 17.36
C ARG A 30 -5.33 20.69 16.40
N LYS A 31 -4.11 20.47 16.89
CA LYS A 31 -3.01 19.90 16.10
C LYS A 31 -3.32 18.46 15.71
N ILE A 32 -3.82 17.63 16.63
CA ILE A 32 -4.23 16.25 16.36
C ILE A 32 -5.32 16.24 15.28
N ARG A 33 -6.39 17.03 15.43
CA ARG A 33 -7.46 17.14 14.42
C ARG A 33 -6.95 17.56 13.05
N TYR A 34 -5.95 18.43 13.00
CA TYR A 34 -5.35 18.84 11.73
C TYR A 34 -4.65 17.68 11.01
N PHE A 35 -3.80 16.94 11.73
CA PHE A 35 -3.06 15.82 11.15
C PHE A 35 -3.95 14.63 10.83
N GLU A 36 -4.91 14.31 11.70
CA GLU A 36 -5.76 13.13 11.51
C GLU A 36 -6.83 13.34 10.46
N ASN A 37 -7.41 14.55 10.36
CA ASN A 37 -8.55 14.82 9.50
C ASN A 37 -8.28 15.88 8.43
N ASP A 38 -7.93 17.11 8.84
CA ASP A 38 -7.92 18.26 7.91
C ASP A 38 -6.93 18.07 6.75
N LEU A 39 -5.79 17.41 7.01
CA LEU A 39 -4.74 17.23 6.01
C LEU A 39 -5.05 16.12 5.00
N LYS A 40 -5.82 15.12 5.45
CA LYS A 40 -6.23 13.93 4.68
C LYS A 40 -7.55 14.12 3.95
N THR A 41 -8.29 15.18 4.24
CA THR A 41 -9.58 15.46 3.62
C THR A 41 -9.50 16.65 2.68
N GLY A 42 -9.96 16.47 1.45
CA GLY A 42 -10.22 17.60 0.56
C GLY A 42 -11.43 18.40 1.04
N ARG A 43 -11.45 19.71 0.78
CA ARG A 43 -12.58 20.58 1.16
C ARG A 43 -13.14 21.34 -0.03
N THR A 44 -14.46 21.36 -0.15
CA THR A 44 -15.20 22.18 -1.11
C THR A 44 -15.68 23.46 -0.43
N VAL A 45 -15.19 24.60 -0.88
CA VAL A 45 -15.71 25.94 -0.55
C VAL A 45 -16.92 26.18 -1.44
N LYS A 46 -18.09 26.39 -0.83
CA LYS A 46 -19.34 26.74 -1.53
C LYS A 46 -19.56 28.26 -1.51
N ASP A 47 -20.26 28.80 -2.51
CA ASP A 47 -20.73 30.17 -2.52
C ASP A 47 -22.01 30.35 -1.68
N LYS A 48 -22.58 31.56 -1.68
CA LYS A 48 -23.81 31.89 -0.94
C LYS A 48 -25.05 31.18 -1.49
N ASP A 49 -24.99 30.75 -2.74
CA ASP A 49 -26.09 30.08 -3.46
C ASP A 49 -25.94 28.54 -3.40
N GLY A 50 -24.91 28.04 -2.71
CA GLY A 50 -24.65 26.63 -2.51
C GLY A 50 -23.85 25.96 -3.62
N ASN A 51 -23.44 26.69 -4.67
CA ASN A 51 -22.60 26.15 -5.73
C ASN A 51 -21.15 26.00 -5.25
N ILE A 52 -20.45 25.00 -5.78
CA ILE A 52 -19.05 24.75 -5.43
C ILE A 52 -18.17 25.81 -6.09
N LYS A 53 -17.58 26.69 -5.29
CA LYS A 53 -16.70 27.76 -5.73
C LYS A 53 -15.26 27.30 -5.90
N GLN A 54 -14.77 26.42 -5.01
CA GLN A 54 -13.40 25.91 -5.06
C GLN A 54 -13.28 24.56 -4.35
N THR A 55 -12.63 23.59 -4.97
CA THR A 55 -12.26 22.32 -4.34
C THR A 55 -10.77 22.36 -4.02
N LEU A 56 -10.42 22.41 -2.74
CA LEU A 56 -9.05 22.21 -2.30
C LEU A 56 -8.80 20.71 -2.10
N PRO A 57 -7.87 20.10 -2.85
CA PRO A 57 -7.54 18.69 -2.67
C PRO A 57 -6.88 18.46 -1.30
N SER A 58 -6.92 17.22 -0.81
CA SER A 58 -6.16 16.84 0.38
C SER A 58 -4.66 17.00 0.11
N ARG A 59 -3.90 17.29 1.17
CA ARG A 59 -2.43 17.41 1.08
C ARG A 59 -1.73 16.10 1.40
N GLU A 60 -2.42 15.22 2.12
CA GLU A 60 -2.01 13.85 2.37
C GLU A 60 -3.07 12.89 1.82
N ASP A 61 -2.61 11.70 1.47
CA ASP A 61 -3.46 10.59 1.08
C ASP A 61 -3.61 9.63 2.27
N SER A 62 -4.78 9.02 2.46
CA SER A 62 -4.95 8.04 3.52
C SER A 62 -4.25 6.73 3.13
N LEU A 63 -3.59 6.10 4.11
CA LEU A 63 -2.96 4.80 3.91
C LEU A 63 -3.99 3.77 3.40
N ASP A 64 -5.21 3.82 3.93
CA ASP A 64 -6.29 2.92 3.53
C ASP A 64 -6.65 3.08 2.04
N ARG A 65 -6.78 4.33 1.53
CA ARG A 65 -7.01 4.58 0.10
C ARG A 65 -5.83 4.10 -0.74
N LEU A 66 -4.60 4.38 -0.30
CA LEU A 66 -3.41 3.90 -1.00
C LEU A 66 -3.32 2.37 -1.05
N MET A 67 -3.80 1.67 -0.03
CA MET A 67 -3.84 0.21 -0.01
C MET A 67 -4.92 -0.34 -0.93
N GLU A 68 -6.09 0.29 -0.99
CA GLU A 68 -7.15 -0.06 -1.94
C GLU A 68 -6.74 0.21 -3.40
N ASP A 69 -6.12 1.35 -3.67
CA ASP A 69 -5.72 1.77 -5.03
C ASP A 69 -4.42 1.09 -5.50
N ASN A 70 -3.49 0.73 -4.60
CA ASN A 70 -2.25 0.02 -4.96
C ASN A 70 -2.53 -1.27 -5.71
N ALA A 71 -3.58 -1.99 -5.30
CA ALA A 71 -3.99 -3.24 -5.91
C ALA A 71 -4.36 -3.07 -7.39
N GLN A 72 -4.69 -1.86 -7.85
CA GLN A 72 -4.97 -1.56 -9.26
C GLN A 72 -3.78 -0.93 -9.98
N GLN A 73 -3.02 -0.06 -9.30
CA GLN A 73 -1.95 0.71 -9.92
C GLN A 73 -0.73 -0.15 -10.34
N PHE A 74 -0.54 -1.29 -9.68
CA PHE A 74 0.52 -2.26 -9.98
C PHE A 74 -0.05 -3.64 -10.35
N LEU A 75 -1.24 -3.68 -10.98
CA LEU A 75 -1.66 -4.90 -11.67
C LEU A 75 -0.64 -5.20 -12.76
N ASP A 76 0.18 -6.23 -12.53
CA ASP A 76 1.03 -6.78 -13.57
C ASP A 76 0.10 -7.49 -14.57
N SER A 77 -0.36 -6.74 -15.56
CA SER A 77 -1.24 -7.22 -16.63
C SER A 77 -0.49 -8.09 -17.64
N HIS A 78 0.84 -8.10 -17.55
CA HIS A 78 1.72 -8.86 -18.41
C HIS A 78 2.13 -10.16 -17.73
N GLU A 79 2.27 -11.21 -18.54
CA GLU A 79 2.87 -12.45 -18.07
C GLU A 79 4.33 -12.17 -17.71
N SER A 80 4.74 -12.58 -16.50
CA SER A 80 6.10 -12.36 -16.00
C SER A 80 7.13 -12.89 -17.01
N VAL A 81 8.16 -12.10 -17.28
CA VAL A 81 9.24 -12.48 -18.22
C VAL A 81 9.88 -13.81 -17.78
N GLU A 82 9.99 -14.00 -16.47
CA GLU A 82 10.47 -15.22 -15.84
C GLU A 82 9.56 -16.42 -16.17
N ASP A 83 8.24 -16.25 -16.09
CA ASP A 83 7.26 -17.29 -16.43
C ASP A 83 7.32 -17.64 -17.92
N ILE A 84 7.43 -16.64 -18.80
CA ILE A 84 7.61 -16.85 -20.25
C ILE A 84 8.90 -17.63 -20.53
N VAL A 85 10.00 -17.28 -19.87
CA VAL A 85 11.29 -17.99 -20.03
C VAL A 85 11.19 -19.42 -19.53
N ILE A 86 10.54 -19.66 -18.39
CA ILE A 86 10.29 -21.01 -17.86
C ILE A 86 9.42 -21.81 -18.83
N GLN A 87 8.38 -21.21 -19.39
CA GLN A 87 7.45 -21.82 -20.34
C GLN A 87 8.11 -22.14 -21.68
N LYS A 88 9.09 -21.35 -22.13
CA LYS A 88 9.90 -21.66 -23.32
C LYS A 88 10.89 -22.79 -23.05
N ILE A 89 11.60 -22.77 -21.92
CA ILE A 89 12.57 -23.83 -21.55
C ILE A 89 11.87 -25.18 -21.36
N SER A 90 10.76 -25.20 -20.63
CA SER A 90 9.47 -25.54 -21.23
C SER A 90 9.37 -26.52 -22.41
N ALA A 91 9.18 -25.89 -23.57
CA ALA A 91 8.65 -26.46 -24.79
C ALA A 91 9.69 -26.57 -25.93
N GLU A 92 10.83 -25.88 -25.85
CA GLU A 92 11.62 -25.52 -27.03
C GLU A 92 12.31 -26.68 -27.78
N LYS A 93 12.46 -27.88 -27.20
CA LYS A 93 13.05 -29.03 -27.90
C LYS A 93 12.45 -30.35 -27.46
N THR A 94 12.18 -31.24 -28.41
CA THR A 94 11.91 -32.65 -28.09
C THR A 94 13.17 -33.23 -27.44
N GLU A 95 13.05 -33.67 -26.19
CA GLU A 95 14.16 -34.17 -25.38
C GLU A 95 14.98 -35.26 -26.09
N ARG A 96 14.34 -36.01 -27.00
CA ARG A 96 14.97 -37.03 -27.84
C ARG A 96 16.07 -36.48 -28.75
N VAL A 97 15.80 -35.40 -29.48
CA VAL A 97 16.75 -34.82 -30.44
C VAL A 97 17.99 -34.29 -29.73
N TYR A 98 17.80 -33.61 -28.60
CA TYR A 98 18.91 -33.10 -27.80
C TYR A 98 19.70 -34.23 -27.10
N ALA A 99 19.01 -35.29 -26.67
CA ALA A 99 19.64 -36.45 -26.08
C ALA A 99 20.51 -37.22 -27.09
N GLU A 100 20.03 -37.38 -28.33
CA GLU A 100 20.81 -37.96 -29.45
C GLU A 100 22.06 -37.13 -29.75
N GLN A 101 21.95 -35.79 -29.80
CA GLN A 101 23.08 -34.90 -30.04
C GLN A 101 24.17 -35.00 -28.95
N ILE A 102 23.79 -35.25 -27.69
CA ILE A 102 24.71 -35.32 -26.54
C ILE A 102 25.12 -36.77 -26.22
N GLY A 103 24.52 -37.77 -26.88
CA GLY A 103 24.82 -39.19 -26.64
C GLY A 103 24.32 -39.69 -25.28
N VAL A 104 23.17 -39.21 -24.80
CA VAL A 104 22.58 -39.61 -23.51
C VAL A 104 21.13 -40.10 -23.68
N SER A 105 20.56 -40.73 -22.66
CA SER A 105 19.14 -41.11 -22.71
C SER A 105 18.22 -39.87 -22.62
N PRO A 106 17.07 -39.85 -23.32
CA PRO A 106 16.09 -38.75 -23.21
C PRO A 106 15.64 -38.50 -21.77
N SER A 107 15.47 -39.55 -20.97
CA SER A 107 15.10 -39.47 -19.55
C SER A 107 16.16 -38.75 -18.69
N THR A 108 17.43 -38.81 -19.08
CA THR A 108 18.51 -38.08 -18.41
C THR A 108 18.41 -36.57 -18.67
N VAL A 109 18.09 -36.19 -19.91
CA VAL A 109 17.83 -34.80 -20.29
C VAL A 109 16.62 -34.26 -19.54
N HIS A 110 15.51 -35.02 -19.52
CA HIS A 110 14.29 -34.68 -18.79
C HIS A 110 14.56 -34.37 -17.32
N ARG A 111 15.20 -35.30 -16.60
CA ARG A 111 15.53 -35.14 -15.16
C ARG A 111 16.41 -33.93 -14.89
N ARG A 112 17.38 -33.63 -15.78
CA ARG A 112 18.25 -32.46 -15.64
C ARG A 112 17.47 -31.17 -15.85
N ARG A 113 16.59 -31.13 -16.85
CA ARG A 113 15.70 -30.01 -17.15
C ARG A 113 14.75 -29.71 -15.98
N GLU A 114 14.10 -30.71 -15.41
CA GLU A 114 13.24 -30.53 -14.23
C GLU A 114 14.01 -29.98 -13.02
N LYS A 115 15.23 -30.46 -12.77
CA LYS A 115 16.08 -29.93 -11.69
C LYS A 115 16.44 -28.45 -11.91
N ILE A 116 16.72 -28.06 -13.16
CA ILE A 116 17.02 -26.67 -13.51
C ILE A 116 15.77 -25.80 -13.29
N ILE A 117 14.62 -26.20 -13.82
CA ILE A 117 13.36 -25.47 -13.64
C ILE A 117 13.01 -25.34 -12.16
N LYS A 118 13.16 -26.39 -11.36
CA LYS A 118 12.93 -26.35 -9.90
C LYS A 118 13.83 -25.34 -9.20
N LYS A 119 15.11 -25.26 -9.60
CA LYS A 119 16.03 -24.24 -9.06
C LYS A 119 15.61 -22.84 -9.45
N LEU A 120 15.30 -22.61 -10.74
CA LEU A 120 14.85 -21.31 -11.23
C LEU A 120 13.59 -20.84 -10.49
N LYS A 121 12.59 -21.71 -10.34
CA LYS A 121 11.36 -21.42 -9.57
C LYS A 121 11.63 -21.06 -8.10
N ASN A 122 12.70 -21.57 -7.50
CA ASN A 122 13.08 -21.22 -6.13
C ASN A 122 13.79 -19.87 -6.04
N TYR A 123 14.51 -19.44 -7.08
CA TYR A 123 15.20 -18.14 -7.11
C TYR A 123 14.28 -16.97 -7.47
N LEU A 124 13.15 -17.28 -8.09
CA LEU A 124 12.16 -16.31 -8.59
C LEU A 124 10.91 -16.22 -7.68
N LYS A 125 11.01 -16.78 -6.46
CA LYS A 125 10.04 -16.64 -5.37
C LYS A 125 10.47 -15.55 -4.41
#